data_AF-A0A529X532-F1
#
_entry.id   AF-A0A529X532-F1
#
_cell.length_a   1.000
_cell.length_b   1.000
_cell.length_c   1.000
_cell.angle_alpha   90.00
_cell.angle_beta   90.00
_cell.angle_gamma   90.00
#
_symmetry.space_group_name_H-M   'P 1'
#
loop_
_entity.id
_entity.type
_entity.pdbx_description
1 polymer ?
#
loop_
_entity_poly.entity_id
_entity_poly.type
_entity_poly.pdbx_seq_one_letter_code
_entity_poly.pdbx_strand_id
1 'polypeptide(L)'
;RRVAQELRAGWAVNIGFGISANVPRILIEEGLHGAVTWVIEQGPVGGVPLLDFKFGCASNAEAFVASPHLFTYFQAGGFDC
;
A
#
# COMPACT_ATOMS: atom_id res chain seq x y z
N ARG A 1 -1.47 -8.94 12.14
CA ARG A 1 -2.02 -10.11 11.41
C ARG A 1 -3.51 -10.00 11.12
N ARG A 2 -4.37 -9.53 12.04
CA ARG A 2 -5.81 -9.33 11.77
C ARG A 2 -6.13 -8.61 10.46
N VAL A 3 -5.55 -7.42 10.22
CA VAL A 3 -5.80 -6.64 8.99
C VAL A 3 -5.48 -7.44 7.72
N ALA A 4 -4.41 -8.25 7.73
CA ALA A 4 -4.06 -9.09 6.58
C ALA A 4 -5.16 -10.11 6.21
N GLN A 5 -5.95 -10.56 7.20
CA GLN A 5 -7.08 -11.48 7.00
C GLN A 5 -8.34 -10.78 6.48
N GLU A 6 -8.41 -9.45 6.59
CA GLU A 6 -9.55 -8.65 6.14
C GLU A 6 -9.38 -8.17 4.68
N LEU A 7 -8.15 -8.21 4.15
CA LEU A 7 -7.83 -7.84 2.77
C LEU A 7 -8.36 -8.85 1.76
N ARG A 8 -8.78 -8.36 0.59
CA ARG A 8 -9.24 -9.19 -0.53
C ARG A 8 -8.36 -9.00 -1.76
N ALA A 9 -8.27 -10.06 -2.56
CA ALA A 9 -7.52 -10.00 -3.81
C ALA A 9 -8.06 -8.90 -4.75
N GLY A 10 -7.16 -8.13 -5.35
CA GLY A 10 -7.46 -7.02 -6.24
C GLY A 10 -7.69 -5.67 -5.56
N TRP A 11 -7.68 -5.61 -4.22
CA TRP A 11 -7.90 -4.34 -3.52
C TRP A 11 -6.76 -3.34 -3.71
N ALA A 12 -7.12 -2.07 -3.84
CA ALA A 12 -6.22 -0.94 -3.68
C ALA A 12 -6.26 -0.47 -2.21
N VAL A 13 -5.13 -0.57 -1.52
CA VAL A 13 -5.03 -0.33 -0.08
C VAL A 13 -4.16 0.90 0.17
N ASN A 14 -4.73 1.93 0.77
CA ASN A 14 -3.96 3.09 1.21
C ASN A 14 -3.18 2.73 2.48
N ILE A 15 -1.88 3.02 2.50
CA ILE A 15 -1.03 2.72 3.66
C ILE A 15 -0.46 4.01 4.27
N GLY A 16 -1.00 4.39 5.42
CA GLY A 16 -0.52 5.52 6.22
C GLY A 16 0.66 5.15 7.13
N PHE A 17 1.32 6.18 7.69
CA PHE A 17 2.46 6.02 8.59
C PHE A 17 2.05 5.29 9.88
N GLY A 18 2.84 4.31 10.29
CA GLY A 18 2.67 3.60 11.55
C GLY A 18 2.61 2.08 11.42
N ILE A 19 1.88 1.44 12.33
CA ILE A 19 1.85 -0.03 12.48
C ILE A 19 1.30 -0.76 11.24
N SER A 20 0.51 -0.06 10.44
CA SER A 20 -0.02 -0.48 9.13
C SER A 20 1.07 -0.91 8.16
N ALA A 21 2.26 -0.30 8.22
CA ALA A 21 3.36 -0.57 7.31
C ALA A 21 3.92 -2.01 7.39
N ASN A 22 3.60 -2.75 8.46
CA ASN A 22 3.98 -4.16 8.61
C ASN A 22 3.03 -5.15 7.91
N VAL A 23 1.83 -4.72 7.49
CA VAL A 23 0.85 -5.59 6.82
C VAL A 23 1.38 -6.18 5.50
N PRO A 24 2.05 -5.41 4.61
CA PRO A 24 2.66 -5.96 3.40
C PRO A 24 3.64 -7.11 3.64
N ARG A 25 4.42 -7.06 4.73
CA ARG A 25 5.37 -8.13 5.09
C ARG A 25 4.66 -9.42 5.46
N ILE A 26 3.52 -9.33 6.14
CA ILE A 26 2.70 -10.48 6.49
C ILE A 26 2.16 -11.14 5.20
N LEU A 27 1.70 -10.35 4.21
CA LEU A 27 1.23 -10.90 2.94
C LEU A 27 2.36 -11.60 2.17
N ILE A 28 3.59 -11.08 2.22
CA ILE A 28 4.76 -11.74 1.62
C ILE A 28 5.05 -13.08 2.34
N GLU A 29 5.04 -13.10 3.67
CA GLU A 29 5.23 -14.33 4.46
C GLU A 29 4.17 -15.40 4.16
N GLU A 30 2.94 -14.98 3.87
CA GLU A 30 1.82 -15.87 3.52
C GLU A 30 1.78 -16.24 2.02
N GLY A 31 2.74 -15.77 1.21
CA GLY A 31 2.80 -16.05 -0.22
C GLY A 31 1.74 -15.30 -1.06
N LEU A 32 1.10 -14.29 -0.48
CA LEU A 32 0.07 -13.46 -1.09
C LEU A 32 0.64 -12.14 -1.65
N HIS A 33 1.91 -12.12 -2.01
CA HIS A 33 2.53 -10.94 -2.63
C HIS A 33 1.82 -10.60 -3.95
N GLY A 34 1.52 -9.31 -4.15
CA GLY A 34 0.77 -8.84 -5.32
C GLY A 34 -0.74 -9.14 -5.29
N ALA A 35 -1.26 -9.77 -4.23
CA ALA A 35 -2.70 -9.96 -4.09
C ALA A 35 -3.46 -8.64 -3.91
N VAL A 36 -2.81 -7.61 -3.38
CA VAL A 36 -3.33 -6.24 -3.24
C VAL A 36 -2.33 -5.24 -3.78
N THR A 37 -2.83 -4.06 -4.16
CA THR A 37 -2.03 -2.93 -4.62
C THR A 37 -1.88 -1.93 -3.48
N TRP A 38 -0.65 -1.69 -3.04
CA TRP A 38 -0.35 -0.68 -2.03
C TRP A 38 -0.38 0.72 -2.63
N VAL A 39 -1.00 1.68 -1.99
CA VAL A 39 -1.01 3.07 -2.45
C VAL A 39 -0.47 3.95 -1.35
N ILE A 40 0.71 4.52 -1.58
CA ILE A 40 1.40 5.39 -0.63
C ILE A 40 1.17 6.84 -1.08
N GLU A 41 0.61 7.68 -0.20
CA GLU A 41 0.22 9.07 -0.51
C GLU A 41 1.38 9.94 -1.05
N GLN A 42 2.63 9.61 -0.71
CA GLN A 42 3.85 10.27 -1.19
C GLN A 42 4.15 9.97 -2.67
N GLY A 43 3.47 8.99 -3.28
CA GLY A 43 3.54 8.73 -4.71
C GLY A 43 3.67 7.27 -5.18
N PRO A 44 4.40 6.39 -4.48
CA PRO A 44 4.57 5.02 -4.96
C PRO A 44 3.26 4.23 -4.96
N VAL A 45 3.06 3.47 -6.04
CA VAL A 45 1.94 2.52 -6.20
C VAL A 45 2.52 1.11 -6.39
N GLY A 46 2.03 0.22 -5.54
CA GLY A 46 2.39 -1.18 -5.33
C GLY A 46 3.83 -1.43 -4.88
N GLY A 47 4.44 -2.54 -5.31
CA GLY A 47 5.71 -3.03 -4.81
C GLY A 47 5.64 -3.45 -3.33
N VAL A 48 6.71 -3.18 -2.58
CA VAL A 48 6.79 -3.44 -1.13
C VAL A 48 7.07 -2.14 -0.38
N PRO A 49 6.10 -1.61 0.38
CA PRO A 49 6.30 -0.43 1.23
C PRO A 49 7.49 -0.60 2.18
N LEU A 50 8.29 0.46 2.32
CA LEU A 50 9.43 0.50 3.23
C LEU A 50 9.03 1.05 4.60
N LEU A 51 9.75 0.61 5.63
CA LEU A 51 9.48 0.94 7.04
C LEU A 51 10.33 2.11 7.55
N ASP A 52 10.00 2.55 8.76
CA ASP A 52 10.75 3.51 9.56
C ASP A 52 10.99 4.84 8.83
N PHE A 53 12.24 5.31 8.81
CA PHE A 53 12.64 6.55 8.15
C PHE A 53 12.39 6.54 6.64
N LYS A 54 12.26 5.35 6.03
CA LYS A 54 11.99 5.19 4.59
C LYS A 54 10.49 5.11 4.29
N PHE A 55 9.64 5.38 5.29
CA PHE A 55 8.21 5.49 5.06
C PHE A 55 7.93 6.53 3.96
N GLY A 56 6.97 6.22 3.09
CA GLY A 56 6.71 7.01 1.88
C GLY A 56 7.40 6.47 0.63
N CYS A 57 8.28 5.47 0.77
CA CYS A 57 8.93 4.79 -0.35
C CYS A 57 8.46 3.33 -0.47
N ALA A 58 8.54 2.78 -1.67
CA ALA A 58 8.36 1.35 -1.92
C ALA A 58 9.54 0.79 -2.73
N SER A 59 9.91 -0.44 -2.41
CA SER A 59 10.83 -1.22 -3.24
C SER A 59 10.05 -1.83 -4.40
N ASN A 60 10.59 -1.76 -5.61
CA ASN A 60 9.98 -2.31 -6.82
C ASN A 60 8.53 -1.82 -7.03
N ALA A 61 8.27 -0.54 -6.78
CA ALA A 61 6.98 0.06 -7.11
C ALA A 61 6.68 -0.12 -8.60
N GLU A 62 5.46 -0.50 -8.95
CA GLU A 62 5.04 -0.63 -10.35
C GLU A 62 4.81 0.74 -10.99
N ALA A 63 4.46 1.76 -10.19
CA ALA A 63 4.31 3.12 -10.67
C ALA A 63 4.63 4.18 -9.61
N PHE A 64 4.94 5.39 -10.08
CA PHE A 64 5.02 6.60 -9.26
C PHE A 64 4.00 7.61 -9.78
N VAL A 65 3.12 8.06 -8.90
CA VAL A 65 2.09 9.05 -9.19
C VAL A 65 2.35 10.29 -8.36
N ALA A 66 2.12 11.48 -8.91
CA ALA A 66 2.25 12.71 -8.14
C ALA A 66 1.24 12.72 -6.98
N SER A 67 1.70 13.05 -5.76
CA SER A 67 0.85 13.08 -4.55
C SER A 67 -0.49 13.80 -4.73
N PRO A 68 -0.58 14.97 -5.40
CA PRO A 68 -1.88 15.63 -5.60
C PRO A 68 -2.89 14.74 -6.32
N HIS A 69 -2.46 13.96 -7.32
CA HIS A 69 -3.34 13.04 -8.04
C HIS A 69 -3.76 11.86 -7.18
N LEU A 70 -2.88 11.35 -6.30
CA LEU A 70 -3.27 10.32 -5.32
C LEU A 70 -4.27 10.85 -4.31
N PHE A 71 -4.12 12.09 -3.83
CA PHE A 71 -5.14 12.71 -2.99
C PHE A 71 -6.48 12.87 -3.73
N THR A 72 -6.46 13.24 -5.01
CA THR A 72 -7.68 13.26 -5.83
C THR A 72 -8.30 11.86 -5.95
N TYR A 73 -7.49 10.82 -6.18
CA TYR A 73 -7.92 9.44 -6.22
C TYR A 73 -8.57 8.99 -4.89
N PHE A 74 -7.97 9.35 -3.75
CA PHE A 74 -8.55 9.05 -2.43
C PHE A 74 -9.87 9.79 -2.20
N GLN A 75 -9.94 11.07 -2.55
CA GLN A 75 -11.17 11.87 -2.43
C GLN A 75 -12.29 11.33 -3.33
N ALA A 76 -11.95 10.71 -4.45
CA ALA A 76 -12.91 10.05 -5.33
C ALA A 76 -13.34 8.65 -4.83
N GLY A 77 -12.82 8.18 -3.68
CA GLY A 77 -13.11 6.85 -3.15
C GLY A 77 -12.47 5.72 -3.96
N GLY A 78 -11.33 5.99 -4.61
CA GLY A 78 -10.66 5.01 -5.48
C GLY A 78 -10.03 3.81 -4.74
N PHE A 79 -10.00 3.78 -3.42
CA PHE A 79 -9.37 2.73 -2.63
C PHE A 79 -10.42 1.90 -1.87
N ASP A 80 -10.08 0.64 -1.58
CA ASP A 80 -10.99 -0.32 -0.93
C ASP A 80 -10.81 -0.35 0.60
N CYS A 81 -9.63 0.02 1.08
CA CYS A 81 -9.21 -0.07 2.49
C CYS A 81 -8.12 0.94 2.83
#